data_AF-A0A951RGU8-F1
#
_entry.id   AF-A0A951RGU8-F1
#
_cell.length_a   1.000
_cell.length_b   1.000
_cell.length_c   1.000
_cell.angle_alpha   90.00
_cell.angle_beta   90.00
_cell.angle_gamma   90.00
#
_symmetry.space_group_name_H-M   'P 1'
#
loop_
_entity.id
_entity.type
_entity.pdbx_description
1 polymer ?
#
loop_
_entity_poly.entity_id
_entity_poly.type
_entity_poly.pdbx_seq_one_letter_code
_entity_poly.pdbx_strand_id
1 'polypeptide(L)'
;MLELVEAWRESDSTQIDFANKHNISISKFRYWVNKSRQPDNENDTAGFLQLSNPNFPIGSSVNEIRLHYPNGTWLSLPAGTPVAVLKTLVDL
;
A
#
# COMPACT_ATOMS: atom_id res chain seq x y z
N MET A 1 -2.54 -26.03 2.43
CA MET A 1 -3.52 -25.30 3.28
C MET A 1 -4.14 -24.11 2.56
N LEU A 2 -3.40 -23.38 1.71
CA LEU A 2 -3.98 -22.39 0.80
C LEU A 2 -4.99 -23.03 -0.19
N GLU A 3 -4.70 -24.22 -0.72
CA GLU A 3 -5.67 -24.98 -1.54
C GLU A 3 -7.01 -25.24 -0.83
N LEU A 4 -6.99 -25.45 0.49
CA LEU A 4 -8.22 -25.61 1.28
C LEU A 4 -8.96 -24.29 1.48
N VAL A 5 -8.24 -23.17 1.48
CA VAL A 5 -8.84 -21.83 1.52
C VAL A 5 -9.52 -21.53 0.19
N GLU A 6 -8.92 -21.92 -0.94
CA GLU A 6 -9.54 -21.79 -2.26
C GLU A 6 -10.77 -22.69 -2.42
N ALA A 7 -10.66 -23.97 -2.04
CA ALA A 7 -11.80 -24.88 -2.01
C ALA A 7 -12.94 -24.40 -1.08
N TRP A 8 -12.60 -23.70 0.01
CA TRP A 8 -13.59 -23.03 0.86
C TRP A 8 -14.23 -21.83 0.19
N ARG A 9 -13.47 -21.01 -0.55
CA ARG A 9 -14.03 -19.85 -1.29
C ARG A 9 -15.01 -20.28 -2.39
N GLU A 10 -14.79 -21.45 -2.97
CA GLU A 10 -15.71 -22.07 -3.93
C GLU A 10 -16.89 -22.77 -3.24
N SER A 11 -16.80 -23.01 -1.94
CA SER A 11 -17.89 -23.57 -1.14
C SER A 11 -18.79 -22.47 -0.58
N ASP A 12 -20.11 -22.66 -0.60
CA ASP A 12 -21.07 -21.79 0.11
C ASP A 12 -21.12 -22.06 1.63
N SER A 13 -20.09 -22.74 2.17
CA SER A 13 -20.01 -23.11 3.60
C SER A 13 -19.37 -22.01 4.44
N THR A 14 -19.78 -21.90 5.70
CA THR A 14 -19.10 -21.02 6.66
C THR A 14 -17.71 -21.56 7.01
N GLN A 15 -16.79 -20.68 7.44
CA GLN A 15 -15.44 -21.09 7.86
C GLN A 15 -15.44 -22.14 8.98
N ILE A 16 -16.43 -22.08 9.89
CA ILE A 16 -16.57 -23.00 11.00
C ILE A 16 -16.96 -24.39 10.48
N ASP A 17 -17.98 -24.44 9.63
CA ASP A 17 -18.48 -25.68 9.05
C ASP A 17 -17.41 -26.36 8.17
N PHE A 18 -16.73 -25.57 7.35
CA PHE A 18 -15.64 -26.07 6.51
C PHE A 18 -14.45 -26.58 7.33
N ALA A 19 -14.04 -25.85 8.38
CA ALA A 19 -12.96 -26.29 9.26
C ALA A 19 -13.30 -27.60 9.98
N ASN A 20 -14.55 -27.74 10.46
CA ASN A 20 -15.03 -28.96 11.10
C ASN A 20 -15.07 -30.14 10.12
N LYS A 21 -15.61 -29.94 8.90
CA LYS A 21 -15.69 -30.98 7.86
C LYS A 21 -14.32 -31.51 7.44
N HIS A 22 -13.32 -30.64 7.42
CA HIS A 22 -11.93 -30.99 7.08
C HIS A 22 -11.05 -31.28 8.31
N ASN A 23 -11.63 -31.37 9.50
CA ASN A 23 -10.95 -31.67 10.77
C ASN A 23 -9.75 -30.75 11.08
N ILE A 24 -9.91 -29.45 10.83
CA ILE A 24 -8.91 -28.40 11.07
C ILE A 24 -9.42 -27.50 12.18
N SER A 25 -8.52 -27.04 13.06
CA SER A 25 -8.93 -26.06 14.08
C SER A 25 -9.35 -24.74 13.41
N ILE A 26 -10.46 -24.17 13.89
CA ILE A 26 -10.97 -22.90 13.37
C ILE A 26 -9.91 -21.78 13.43
N SER A 27 -9.09 -21.77 14.48
CA SER A 27 -8.00 -20.80 14.66
C SER A 27 -6.94 -20.93 13.56
N LYS A 28 -6.55 -22.16 13.23
CA LYS A 28 -5.59 -22.45 12.16
C LYS A 28 -6.18 -22.08 10.81
N PHE A 29 -7.45 -22.42 10.57
CA PHE A 29 -8.10 -22.10 9.31
C PHE A 29 -8.19 -20.58 9.08
N ARG A 30 -8.62 -19.82 10.10
CA ARG A 30 -8.65 -18.34 10.06
C ARG A 30 -7.29 -17.72 9.80
N TYR A 31 -6.22 -18.26 10.39
CA TYR A 31 -4.86 -17.82 10.11
C TYR A 31 -4.53 -17.93 8.62
N TRP A 32 -4.83 -19.07 8.00
CA TRP A 32 -4.55 -19.28 6.58
C TRP A 32 -5.45 -18.47 5.65
N VAL A 33 -6.71 -18.23 6.03
CA VAL A 33 -7.58 -17.30 5.30
C VAL A 33 -7.00 -15.90 5.31
N ASN A 34 -6.53 -15.41 6.46
CA ASN A 34 -5.89 -14.09 6.56
C ASN A 34 -4.56 -14.05 5.79
N LYS A 35 -3.75 -15.10 5.90
CA LYS A 35 -2.48 -15.21 5.16
C LYS A 35 -2.70 -15.22 3.64
N SER A 36 -3.74 -15.87 3.13
CA SER A 36 -4.09 -15.86 1.70
C SER A 36 -4.46 -14.47 1.14
N ARG A 37 -4.82 -13.52 2.01
CA ARG A 37 -5.17 -12.14 1.62
C ARG A 37 -3.97 -11.20 1.65
N GLN A 38 -2.88 -11.61 2.28
CA GLN A 38 -1.66 -10.84 2.27
C GLN A 38 -0.94 -11.16 0.94
N PRO A 39 -0.51 -10.15 0.17
CA PRO A 39 0.38 -10.40 -0.95
C PRO A 39 1.62 -11.14 -0.42
N ASP A 40 2.22 -12.00 -1.24
CA ASP A 40 3.42 -12.82 -0.96
C ASP A 40 4.70 -12.01 -0.65
N ASN A 41 4.56 -10.80 -0.09
CA ASN A 41 5.60 -9.92 0.40
C ASN A 41 6.26 -10.45 1.70
N GLU A 42 6.13 -11.74 2.02
CA GLU A 42 7.00 -12.38 3.03
C GLU A 42 8.41 -12.67 2.46
N ASN A 43 8.58 -12.65 1.13
CA ASN A 43 9.90 -12.72 0.49
C ASN A 43 10.52 -11.35 0.17
N ASP A 44 9.75 -10.25 0.26
CA ASP A 44 10.29 -8.89 0.16
C ASP A 44 10.72 -8.40 1.55
N THR A 45 11.90 -8.91 1.93
CA THR A 45 12.97 -8.17 2.60
C THR A 45 12.58 -7.21 3.72
N ALA A 46 13.00 -7.58 4.94
CA ALA A 46 13.40 -6.64 5.96
C ALA A 46 14.14 -5.43 5.36
N GLY A 47 13.52 -4.25 5.35
CA GLY A 47 14.16 -3.02 4.90
C GLY A 47 13.23 -1.83 4.83
N PHE A 48 12.14 -1.91 4.04
CA PHE A 48 11.30 -0.75 3.78
C PHE A 48 9.80 -1.08 3.79
N LEU A 49 9.07 -0.39 4.67
CA LEU A 49 7.61 -0.41 4.73
C LEU A 49 7.07 0.72 3.86
N GLN A 50 6.26 0.41 2.85
CA GLN A 50 5.54 1.42 2.10
C GLN A 50 4.44 2.04 2.99
N LEU A 51 4.58 3.32 3.32
CA LEU A 51 3.57 4.08 4.06
C LEU A 51 2.50 4.58 3.10
N SER A 52 1.49 3.75 2.84
CA SER A 52 0.31 4.11 2.04
C SER A 52 -0.70 4.91 2.88
N ASN A 53 -0.28 5.98 3.54
CA ASN A 53 -1.19 6.86 4.28
C ASN A 53 -1.44 8.13 3.45
N PRO A 54 -2.69 8.44 3.05
CA PRO A 54 -3.01 9.69 2.34
C PRO A 54 -2.69 10.96 3.16
N ASN A 55 -2.49 10.82 4.48
CA ASN A 55 -2.04 11.90 5.36
C ASN A 55 -0.51 11.97 5.54
N PHE A 56 0.26 11.09 4.90
CA PHE A 56 1.71 11.24 4.83
C PHE A 56 2.05 12.03 3.56
N PRO A 57 2.59 13.26 3.66
CA PRO A 57 2.84 14.12 2.50
C PRO A 57 4.12 13.70 1.74
N ILE A 58 4.34 12.39 1.59
CA ILE A 58 5.40 11.83 0.75
C ILE A 58 4.73 11.29 -0.51
N GLY A 59 4.36 12.22 -1.38
CA GLY A 59 3.84 11.95 -2.72
C GLY A 59 2.37 11.56 -2.76
N SER A 60 1.61 12.27 -3.60
CA SER A 60 0.27 11.89 -4.10
C SER A 60 -0.94 12.38 -3.29
N SER A 61 -1.14 13.70 -3.27
CA SER A 61 -2.51 14.27 -3.28
C SER A 61 -2.57 15.76 -3.62
N VAL A 62 -1.44 16.48 -3.53
CA VAL A 62 -1.35 17.85 -4.05
C VAL A 62 -0.43 17.83 -5.26
N ASN A 63 -1.01 18.09 -6.42
CA ASN A 63 -0.29 18.27 -7.67
C ASN A 63 0.48 19.60 -7.54
N GLU A 64 1.60 19.60 -6.83
CA GLU A 64 2.44 20.76 -6.56
C GLU A 64 3.89 20.52 -7.02
N ILE A 65 4.53 21.59 -7.48
CA ILE A 65 5.94 21.65 -7.84
C ILE A 65 6.65 22.31 -6.66
N ARG A 66 7.63 21.62 -6.06
CA ARG A 66 8.46 22.20 -4.99
C ARG A 66 9.83 22.60 -5.53
N LEU A 67 10.22 23.85 -5.31
CA LEU A 67 11.53 24.38 -5.65
C LEU A 67 12.33 24.59 -4.36
N HIS A 68 13.53 24.01 -4.27
CA HIS A 68 14.43 24.11 -3.12
C HIS A 68 15.64 24.97 -3.48
N TYR A 69 15.90 26.03 -2.72
CA TYR A 69 17.00 26.95 -2.95
C TYR A 69 18.22 26.63 -2.07
N PRO A 70 19.45 26.99 -2.49
CA PRO A 70 20.67 26.73 -1.72
C PRO A 70 20.73 27.41 -0.34
N ASN A 71 20.01 28.52 -0.17
CA ASN A 71 19.92 29.24 1.11
C ASN A 71 18.96 28.55 2.12
N GLY A 72 18.42 27.38 1.78
CA GLY A 72 17.53 26.60 2.64
C GLY A 72 16.07 27.01 2.58
N THR A 73 15.69 27.98 1.75
CA THR A 73 14.27 28.29 1.50
C THR A 73 13.69 27.35 0.44
N TRP A 74 12.37 27.19 0.48
CA TRP A 74 11.65 26.40 -0.50
C TRP A 74 10.34 27.09 -0.88
N LEU A 75 9.88 26.82 -2.09
CA LEU A 75 8.66 27.35 -2.67
C LEU A 75 7.77 26.17 -3.08
N SER A 76 6.48 26.22 -2.73
CA SER A 76 5.47 25.33 -3.32
C SER A 76 4.66 26.09 -4.38
N LEU A 77 4.51 25.47 -5.54
CA LEU A 77 3.80 25.98 -6.71
C LEU A 77 2.73 24.99 -7.15
N PRO A 78 1.60 25.42 -7.73
CA PRO A 78 0.65 24.50 -8.35
C PRO A 78 1.26 23.76 -9.55
N ALA A 79 0.83 22.52 -9.82
CA ALA A 79 1.29 21.74 -10.99
C ALA A 79 0.94 22.37 -12.35
N GLY A 80 0.00 23.32 -12.38
CA GLY A 80 -0.34 24.10 -13.56
C GLY A 80 0.61 25.29 -13.83
N THR A 81 1.68 25.45 -13.05
CA THR A 81 2.59 26.60 -13.21
C THR A 81 3.32 26.54 -14.56
N PRO A 82 3.21 27.57 -15.42
CA PRO A 82 3.89 27.58 -16.71
C PRO A 82 5.42 27.51 -16.56
N VAL A 83 6.07 26.78 -17.46
CA VAL A 83 7.53 26.61 -17.48
C VAL A 83 8.26 27.95 -17.58
N ALA A 84 7.68 28.95 -18.25
CA ALA A 84 8.25 30.29 -18.33
C ALA A 84 8.44 30.93 -16.94
N VAL A 85 7.48 30.74 -16.02
CA VAL A 85 7.55 31.24 -14.65
C VAL A 85 8.60 30.46 -13.85
N LEU A 86 8.66 29.14 -14.01
CA LEU A 86 9.69 28.32 -13.35
C LEU A 86 11.10 28.77 -13.72
N LYS A 87 11.35 29.11 -14.99
CA LYS A 87 12.66 29.61 -15.42
C LYS A 87 13.05 30.90 -14.72
N THR A 88 12.12 31.85 -14.56
CA THR A 88 12.40 33.11 -13.82
C THR A 88 12.73 32.89 -12.34
N LEU A 89 12.30 31.77 -11.76
CA LEU A 89 12.54 31.43 -10.35
C LEU A 89 13.83 30.62 -10.15
N VAL A 90 14.38 30.01 -11.21
CA VAL A 90 15.62 29.22 -11.14
C VAL A 90 16.85 30.03 -11.57
N ASP A 91 16.69 30.98 -12.50
CA ASP A 91 17.79 31.82 -13.02
C ASP A 91 18.11 33.05 -12.13
N LEU A 92 17.81 33.00 -10.83
CA LEU A 92 18.07 34.06 -9.85
C LEU A 92 19.46 33.96 -9.21
#